data_AF-A0A967U185-F1
#
_entry.id   AF-A0A967U185-F1
#
_cell.length_a   1.000
_cell.length_b   1.000
_cell.length_c   1.000
_cell.angle_alpha   90.00
_cell.angle_beta   90.00
_cell.angle_gamma   90.00
#
_symmetry.space_group_name_H-M   'P 1'
#
loop_
_entity.id
_entity.type
_entity.pdbx_description
1 polymer ?
#
loop_
_entity_poly.entity_id
_entity_poly.type
_entity_poly.pdbx_seq_one_letter_code
_entity_poly.pdbx_strand_id
1 'polypeptide(L)'
;MAPLIRRSSWRYLWRHPWQVALAVLGVGLGVAVAVAVDVASGSAHRAFELSMDEVAGRATHQIVGGPAGVDEQVYARLRLQAGVRPSAPAV
;
A
#
# COMPACT_ATOMS: atom_id res chain seq x y z
N MET A 1 21.18 -3.75 41.89
CA MET A 1 20.24 -2.65 42.16
C MET A 1 19.01 -2.62 41.23
N ALA A 2 19.07 -3.12 39.99
CA ALA A 2 17.92 -3.21 39.08
C ALA A 2 16.70 -4.09 39.50
N PRO A 3 16.84 -5.22 40.25
CA PRO A 3 15.70 -6.12 40.47
C PRO A 3 14.69 -5.61 41.51
N LEU A 4 15.07 -4.67 42.37
CA LEU A 4 14.20 -4.11 43.41
C LEU A 4 13.25 -3.05 42.85
N ILE A 5 13.70 -2.27 41.87
CA ILE A 5 12.88 -1.23 41.20
C ILE A 5 11.77 -1.90 40.38
N ARG A 6 12.10 -2.93 39.58
CA ARG A 6 11.10 -3.67 38.79
C ARG A 6 9.98 -4.26 39.64
N ARG A 7 10.30 -4.72 40.84
CA ARG A 7 9.33 -5.37 41.75
C ARG A 7 8.45 -4.36 42.50
N SER A 8 8.98 -3.17 42.84
CA SER A 8 8.17 -2.11 43.46
C SER A 8 7.27 -1.40 42.42
N SER A 9 7.77 -1.17 41.20
CA SER A 9 6.99 -0.59 40.10
C SER A 9 5.82 -1.48 39.70
N TRP A 10 5.99 -2.81 39.73
CA TRP A 10 4.90 -3.76 39.44
C TRP A 10 3.78 -3.67 40.48
N ARG A 11 4.12 -3.48 41.76
CA ARG A 11 3.14 -3.35 42.84
C ARG A 11 2.43 -2.00 42.83
N TYR A 12 3.07 -0.94 42.31
CA TYR A 12 2.44 0.36 42.07
C TYR A 12 1.43 0.31 40.93
N LEU A 13 1.77 -0.38 39.82
CA LEU A 13 0.87 -0.60 38.69
C LEU A 13 -0.43 -1.33 39.11
N TRP A 14 -0.32 -2.30 40.03
CA TRP A 14 -1.46 -3.05 40.57
C TRP A 14 -2.32 -2.26 41.57
N ARG A 15 -1.85 -1.12 42.10
CA ARG A 15 -2.63 -0.29 43.02
C ARG A 15 -3.60 0.66 42.31
N HIS A 16 -3.37 0.97 41.04
CA HIS A 16 -4.25 1.82 40.23
C HIS A 16 -4.67 1.10 38.94
N PRO A 17 -5.43 -0.01 39.04
CA PRO A 17 -5.78 -0.85 37.90
C PRO A 17 -6.55 -0.08 36.81
N TRP A 18 -7.36 0.91 37.22
CA TRP A 18 -8.13 1.73 36.29
C TRP A 18 -7.26 2.61 35.39
N GLN A 19 -6.19 3.21 35.95
CA GLN A 19 -5.28 4.06 35.18
C GLN A 19 -4.50 3.24 34.15
N VAL A 20 -4.10 2.02 34.51
CA VAL A 20 -3.41 1.09 33.60
C VAL A 20 -4.35 0.61 32.50
N ALA A 21 -5.58 0.24 32.87
CA ALA A 21 -6.59 -0.17 31.90
C ALA A 21 -6.88 0.94 30.88
N LEU A 22 -7.10 2.18 31.34
CA LEU A 22 -7.32 3.33 30.46
C LEU A 22 -6.11 3.61 29.55
N ALA A 23 -4.89 3.54 30.09
CA ALA A 23 -3.68 3.74 29.30
C ALA A 23 -3.52 2.67 28.19
N VAL A 24 -3.72 1.40 28.54
CA VAL A 24 -3.65 0.29 27.58
C VAL A 24 -4.75 0.39 26.53
N LEU A 25 -5.97 0.75 26.94
CA LEU A 25 -7.08 0.96 26.01
C LEU A 25 -6.78 2.09 25.04
N GLY A 26 -6.27 3.23 25.50
CA GLY A 26 -5.91 4.36 24.64
C GLY A 26 -4.84 4.00 23.60
N VAL A 27 -3.76 3.34 24.04
CA VAL A 27 -2.69 2.88 23.13
C VAL A 27 -3.23 1.83 22.15
N GLY A 28 -4.03 0.88 22.63
CA GLY A 28 -4.63 -0.17 21.80
C GLY A 28 -5.55 0.41 20.73
N LEU A 29 -6.39 1.40 21.09
CA LEU A 29 -7.29 2.09 20.15
C LEU A 29 -6.50 2.83 19.07
N GLY A 30 -5.43 3.54 19.46
CA GLY A 30 -4.57 4.26 18.50
C GLY A 30 -3.92 3.33 17.47
N VAL A 31 -3.31 2.23 17.95
CA VAL A 31 -2.68 1.24 17.06
C VAL A 31 -3.72 0.54 16.17
N ALA A 32 -4.90 0.21 16.69
CA ALA A 32 -5.96 -0.43 15.91
C ALA A 32 -6.43 0.45 14.74
N VAL A 33 -6.59 1.76 14.96
CA VAL A 33 -6.99 2.69 13.90
C VAL A 33 -5.91 2.80 12.82
N ALA A 34 -4.64 2.92 13.20
CA ALA A 34 -3.53 2.97 12.24
C ALA A 34 -3.49 1.70 11.37
N VAL A 35 -3.58 0.52 11.99
CA VAL A 35 -3.62 -0.76 11.28
C VAL A 35 -4.84 -0.87 10.36
N ALA A 36 -6.01 -0.37 10.78
CA ALA A 36 -7.20 -0.36 9.94
C ALA A 36 -7.01 0.51 8.69
N VAL A 37 -6.37 1.68 8.83
CA VAL A 37 -6.01 2.55 7.71
C VAL A 37 -5.00 1.87 6.80
N ASP A 38 -3.97 1.23 7.34
CA ASP A 38 -2.97 0.51 6.55
C ASP A 38 -3.59 -0.64 5.74
N VAL A 39 -4.49 -1.41 6.36
CA VAL A 39 -5.23 -2.49 5.68
C VAL A 39 -6.15 -1.92 4.61
N ALA A 40 -6.89 -0.84 4.89
CA ALA A 40 -7.75 -0.19 3.90
C ALA A 40 -6.95 0.39 2.72
N SER A 41 -5.84 1.06 3.01
CA SER A 41 -4.94 1.67 2.02
C SER A 41 -4.24 0.61 1.14
N GLY A 42 -3.72 -0.45 1.77
CA GLY A 42 -3.11 -1.57 1.04
C GLY A 42 -4.10 -2.33 0.16
N SER A 43 -5.39 -2.35 0.54
CA SER A 43 -6.45 -2.97 -0.26
C SER A 43 -6.78 -2.16 -1.50
N ALA A 44 -6.75 -0.82 -1.42
CA ALA A 44 -6.99 0.03 -2.58
C ALA A 44 -5.93 -0.21 -3.66
N HIS A 45 -4.64 -0.20 -3.30
CA HIS A 45 -3.58 -0.47 -4.28
C HIS A 45 -3.70 -1.86 -4.93
N ARG A 46 -3.96 -2.92 -4.16
CA ARG A 46 -4.12 -4.27 -4.71
C ARG A 46 -5.40 -4.45 -5.54
N ALA A 47 -6.51 -3.82 -5.14
CA ALA A 47 -7.76 -3.89 -5.89
C ALA A 47 -7.67 -3.10 -7.20
N PHE A 48 -6.93 -1.98 -7.22
CA PHE A 48 -6.62 -1.25 -8.44
C PHE A 48 -5.65 -2.02 -9.34
N GLU A 49 -4.58 -2.64 -8.82
CA GLU A 49 -3.69 -3.50 -9.60
C GLU A 49 -4.43 -4.67 -10.26
N LEU A 50 -5.28 -5.37 -9.50
CA LEU A 50 -6.09 -6.49 -10.03
C LEU A 50 -7.12 -6.03 -11.07
N SER A 51 -7.77 -4.88 -10.84
CA SER A 51 -8.72 -4.32 -11.82
C SER A 51 -8.02 -3.82 -13.09
N MET A 52 -6.80 -3.30 -12.96
CA MET A 52 -5.98 -2.88 -14.09
C MET A 52 -5.49 -4.07 -14.93
N ASP A 53 -5.15 -5.20 -14.29
CA ASP A 53 -4.79 -6.44 -15.02
C ASP A 53 -5.98 -7.01 -15.82
N GLU A 54 -7.20 -6.83 -15.32
CA GLU A 54 -8.43 -7.28 -15.99
C GLU A 54 -8.85 -6.36 -17.16
N VAL A 55 -8.63 -5.05 -17.02
CA VAL A 55 -9.05 -4.04 -18.02
C VAL A 55 -7.97 -3.78 -19.08
N ALA A 56 -6.68 -3.75 -18.70
CA ALA A 56 -5.58 -3.52 -19.66
C ALA A 56 -5.22 -4.78 -20.45
N GLY A 57 -5.58 -5.97 -19.95
CA GLY A 57 -5.03 -7.22 -20.43
C GLY A 57 -3.53 -7.31 -20.15
N ARG A 58 -2.96 -8.52 -20.20
CA ARG A 58 -1.52 -8.75 -19.95
C ARG A 58 -0.65 -8.10 -21.03
N ALA A 59 -0.38 -6.80 -20.92
CA ALA A 59 0.60 -6.12 -21.74
C ALA A 59 1.99 -6.61 -21.33
N THR A 60 2.66 -7.35 -22.22
CA THR A 60 4.01 -7.87 -21.93
C THR A 60 5.08 -6.78 -22.00
N HIS A 61 4.81 -5.69 -22.74
CA HIS A 61 5.76 -4.61 -23.00
C HIS A 61 5.04 -3.26 -23.09
N GLN A 62 5.59 -2.25 -22.41
CA GLN A 62 5.12 -0.85 -22.46
C GLN A 62 6.22 0.05 -23.04
N ILE A 63 5.84 0.93 -23.95
CA ILE A 63 6.72 1.98 -24.49
C ILE A 63 6.27 3.30 -23.89
N VAL A 64 7.11 3.88 -23.02
CA VAL A 64 6.84 5.17 -22.37
C VAL A 64 7.70 6.25 -23.03
N GLY A 65 7.06 7.27 -23.58
CA GLY A 65 7.74 8.47 -24.07
C GLY A 65 8.17 9.34 -22.90
N GLY A 66 9.32 10.01 -23.02
CA GLY A 66 9.76 11.01 -22.05
C GLY A 66 8.83 12.24 -21.99
N PRO A 67 9.28 13.37 -21.44
CA PRO A 67 8.46 14.59 -21.27
C PRO A 67 7.80 15.12 -22.57
N ALA A 68 8.32 14.73 -23.74
CA ALA A 68 7.81 15.10 -25.06
C ALA A 68 6.80 14.10 -25.66
N GLY A 69 6.47 13.00 -24.96
CA GLY A 69 5.58 11.95 -25.45
C GLY A 69 6.23 10.98 -26.45
N VAL A 70 5.40 10.13 -27.06
CA VAL A 70 5.79 9.24 -28.17
C VAL A 70 5.11 9.74 -29.44
N ASP A 71 5.85 9.84 -30.53
CA ASP A 71 5.28 10.18 -31.84
C ASP A 71 4.33 9.06 -32.31
N GLU A 72 3.10 9.42 -32.68
CA GLU A 72 2.06 8.52 -33.21
C GLU A 72 2.56 7.69 -34.41
N GLN A 73 3.55 8.19 -35.17
CA GLN A 73 4.19 7.45 -36.26
C GLN A 73 4.92 6.19 -35.78
N VAL A 74 5.31 6.12 -34.50
CA VAL A 74 5.91 4.92 -33.89
C VAL A 74 4.85 3.83 -33.76
N TYR A 75 3.63 4.18 -33.33
CA TYR A 75 2.52 3.24 -33.27
C TYR A 75 2.14 2.71 -34.66
N ALA A 76 2.02 3.59 -35.64
CA ALA A 76 1.73 3.21 -37.03
C ALA A 76 2.80 2.26 -37.60
N ARG A 77 4.09 2.52 -37.33
CA ARG A 77 5.19 1.63 -37.71
C ARG A 77 5.14 0.28 -37.00
N LEU A 78 4.89 0.25 -35.69
CA LEU A 78 4.77 -1.01 -34.94
C LEU A 78 3.63 -1.89 -35.48
N ARG A 79 2.49 -1.27 -35.79
CA ARG A 79 1.30 -1.99 -36.25
C ARG A 79 1.39 -2.44 -37.71
N LEU A 80 1.97 -1.62 -38.59
CA LEU A 80 2.03 -1.89 -40.03
C LEU A 80 3.31 -2.61 -40.47
N GLN A 81 4.48 -2.24 -39.94
CA GLN A 81 5.77 -2.78 -40.37
C GLN A 81 6.23 -3.95 -39.51
N ALA A 82 6.10 -3.84 -38.18
CA ALA A 82 6.51 -4.91 -37.26
C ALA A 82 5.39 -5.96 -37.02
N GLY A 83 4.18 -5.72 -37.55
CA GLY A 83 3.06 -6.66 -37.46
C GLY A 83 2.50 -6.88 -36.05
N VAL A 84 2.85 -6.01 -35.09
CA VAL A 84 2.38 -6.10 -33.69
C VAL A 84 0.96 -5.56 -33.59
N ARG A 85 0.01 -6.42 -33.95
CA ARG A 85 -1.44 -6.12 -33.97
C ARG A 85 -2.10 -6.01 -32.59
N PRO A 86 -1.70 -6.76 -31.54
CA PRO A 86 -2.25 -6.58 -30.19
C PRO A 86 -1.46 -5.48 -29.47
N SER A 87 -1.55 -4.25 -29.98
CA SER A 87 -0.98 -3.05 -29.36
C SER A 87 -2.11 -2.01 -29.18
N ALA A 88 -2.16 -1.40 -28.00
CA ALA A 88 -3.18 -0.41 -27.65
C ALA A 88 -2.49 0.88 -27.18
N PRO A 89 -2.87 2.07 -27.71
CA PRO A 89 -2.41 3.32 -27.16
C PRO A 89 -3.06 3.56 -25.80
N ALA A 90 -2.25 3.94 -24.81
CA ALA A 90 -2.70 4.44 -23.52
C ALA A 90 -2.28 5.91 -23.43
N VAL A 91 -3.25 6.80 -23.19
CA VAL A 91 -3.08 8.26 -23.08
C VAL A 91 -2.87 8.70 -21.64
#